data_AF-A0AAV9TSN1-F1
#
_entry.id   AF-A0AAV9TSN1-F1
#
_cell.length_a   1.000
_cell.length_b   1.000
_cell.length_c   1.000
_cell.angle_alpha   90.00
_cell.angle_beta   90.00
_cell.angle_gamma   90.00
#
_symmetry.space_group_name_H-M   'P 1'
#
loop_
_entity.id
_entity.type
_entity.pdbx_description
1 polymer ?
#
loop_
_entity_poly.entity_id
_entity_poly.type
_entity_poly.pdbx_seq_one_letter_code
_entity_poly.pdbx_strand_id
1 'polypeptide(L)'
;MKLYDAMVGSSEMQNPLSWTSPSFTLDNFDVVHIPGGHDKEVRQLLDSTAVQALLADYFPKTKKPGRKVISAICHGPLLLCNTKGDDGNSILYHCTTTALPAFFESSAYQGTRLFLGDYYKTYGAGSESVEASMRKAVKDPSQFKSSWIPHKPFVVEDTEYNYISARFPPDAAKMAEMTVNLVHLVQGFKGEDESVGL
;
A
#
# COMPACT_ATOMS: atom_id res chain seq x y z
N MET A 1 0.81 2.01 28.75
CA MET A 1 0.20 2.79 27.64
C MET A 1 -0.01 1.83 26.47
N LYS A 2 -1.23 1.70 25.93
CA LYS A 2 -1.43 0.87 24.74
C LYS A 2 -0.74 1.56 23.56
N LEU A 3 -0.17 0.80 22.62
CA LEU A 3 0.55 1.35 21.45
C LEU A 3 -0.29 2.38 20.67
N TYR A 4 -1.60 2.15 20.60
CA TYR A 4 -2.56 3.10 20.01
C TYR A 4 -2.58 4.44 20.73
N ASP A 5 -2.67 4.45 22.07
CA ASP A 5 -2.72 5.70 22.85
C ASP A 5 -1.42 6.50 22.69
N ALA A 6 -0.29 5.80 22.59
CA ALA A 6 1.01 6.41 22.33
C ALA A 6 1.07 7.07 20.95
N MET A 7 0.57 6.38 19.92
CA MET A 7 0.49 6.90 18.55
C MET A 7 -0.45 8.11 18.49
N VAL A 8 -1.63 8.04 19.11
CA VAL A 8 -2.61 9.14 19.12
C VAL A 8 -2.05 10.38 19.82
N GLY A 9 -1.28 10.20 20.90
CA GLY A 9 -0.63 11.29 21.62
C GLY A 9 0.66 11.82 20.99
N SER A 10 1.13 11.24 19.88
CA SER A 10 2.40 11.65 19.26
C SER A 10 2.28 13.00 18.56
N SER A 11 3.41 13.71 18.45
CA SER A 11 3.43 15.04 17.83
C SER A 11 3.02 14.98 16.35
N GLU A 12 3.38 13.89 15.67
CA GLU A 12 3.12 13.62 14.26
C GLU A 12 1.63 13.39 14.01
N MET A 13 0.95 12.67 14.91
CA MET A 13 -0.49 12.41 14.80
C MET A 13 -1.33 13.66 15.15
N GLN A 14 -0.82 14.51 16.04
CA GLN A 14 -1.45 15.78 16.41
C GLN A 14 -1.20 16.90 15.38
N ASN A 15 -0.17 16.78 14.55
CA ASN A 15 0.23 17.79 13.56
C ASN A 15 0.49 17.13 12.19
N PRO A 16 -0.55 16.59 11.52
CA PRO A 16 -0.38 15.93 10.24
C PRO A 16 0.11 16.92 9.16
N LEU A 17 1.04 16.46 8.33
CA LEU A 17 1.48 17.21 7.16
C LEU A 17 0.49 16.97 6.01
N SER A 18 0.17 18.04 5.28
CA SER A 18 -0.68 17.92 4.09
C SER A 18 0.13 17.43 2.89
N TRP A 19 -0.28 16.29 2.32
CA TRP A 19 0.29 15.76 1.07
C TRP A 19 -0.02 16.61 -0.16
N THR A 20 -0.95 17.57 -0.07
CA THR A 20 -1.23 18.53 -1.14
C THR A 20 -0.41 19.83 -0.99
N SER A 21 0.38 19.96 0.08
CA SER A 21 1.26 21.11 0.24
C SER A 21 2.37 21.07 -0.81
N PRO A 22 2.68 22.20 -1.50
CA PRO A 22 3.77 22.26 -2.48
C PRO A 22 5.16 21.94 -1.89
N SER A 23 5.32 22.09 -0.57
CA SER A 23 6.58 21.82 0.14
C SER A 23 6.69 20.38 0.65
N PHE A 24 5.63 19.58 0.54
CA PHE A 24 5.64 18.20 1.04
C PHE A 24 6.34 17.28 0.05
N THR A 25 7.22 16.41 0.57
CA THR A 25 7.92 15.39 -0.21
C THR A 25 8.02 14.10 0.59
N LEU A 26 8.00 12.95 -0.11
CA LEU A 26 8.22 11.64 0.48
C LEU A 26 9.71 11.32 0.69
N ASP A 27 10.63 12.11 0.11
CA ASP A 27 12.08 11.85 0.20
C ASP A 27 12.64 11.81 1.61
N ASN A 28 12.02 12.58 2.52
CA ASN A 28 12.39 12.65 3.93
C ASN A 28 12.02 11.38 4.72
N PHE A 29 11.26 10.46 4.12
CA PHE A 29 10.78 9.25 4.78
C PHE A 29 11.44 8.02 4.17
N ASP A 30 11.88 7.08 5.01
CA ASP A 30 12.41 5.79 4.53
C ASP A 30 11.31 4.76 4.26
N VAL A 31 10.13 4.98 4.84
CA VAL A 31 8.98 4.08 4.74
C VAL A 31 7.73 4.88 4.44
N VAL A 32 7.00 4.44 3.42
CA VAL A 32 5.65 4.93 3.14
C VAL A 32 4.68 3.78 3.39
N HIS A 33 3.79 3.96 4.36
CA HIS A 33 2.70 3.03 4.64
C HIS A 33 1.39 3.59 4.09
N ILE A 34 0.76 2.86 3.18
CA ILE A 34 -0.53 3.21 2.58
C ILE A 34 -1.62 2.37 3.25
N PRO A 35 -2.44 2.98 4.13
CA PRO A 35 -3.49 2.26 4.80
C PRO A 35 -4.60 1.85 3.83
N GLY A 36 -5.46 0.94 4.31
CA GLY A 36 -6.69 0.60 3.63
C GLY A 36 -7.87 1.47 4.06
N GLY A 37 -9.05 0.86 4.02
CA GLY A 37 -10.34 1.50 4.26
C GLY A 37 -11.20 1.39 3.00
N HIS A 38 -12.51 1.24 3.19
CA HIS A 38 -13.44 0.92 2.10
C HIS A 38 -14.57 1.95 1.95
N ASP A 39 -14.61 2.94 2.85
CA ASP A 39 -15.61 4.00 2.80
C ASP A 39 -15.25 5.04 1.73
N LYS A 40 -16.23 5.80 1.26
CA LYS A 40 -16.11 6.80 0.19
C LYS A 40 -15.03 7.86 0.49
N GLU A 41 -14.81 8.16 1.76
CA GLU A 41 -13.78 9.11 2.21
C GLU A 41 -12.35 8.69 1.84
N VAL A 42 -12.07 7.39 1.63
CA VAL A 42 -10.73 6.96 1.21
C VAL A 42 -10.38 7.37 -0.22
N ARG A 43 -11.40 7.72 -1.03
CA ARG A 43 -11.19 8.18 -2.41
C ARG A 43 -10.38 9.47 -2.48
N GLN A 44 -10.47 10.33 -1.46
CA GLN A 44 -9.66 11.56 -1.41
C GLN A 44 -8.15 11.26 -1.47
N LEU A 45 -7.74 10.06 -1.01
CA LEU A 45 -6.37 9.57 -1.09
C LEU A 45 -6.16 8.79 -2.39
N LEU A 46 -7.02 7.81 -2.70
CA LEU A 46 -6.85 6.91 -3.86
C LEU A 46 -6.88 7.64 -5.22
N ASP A 47 -7.72 8.68 -5.33
CA ASP A 47 -7.93 9.47 -6.55
C ASP A 47 -7.05 10.74 -6.59
N SER A 48 -6.19 10.96 -5.58
CA SER A 48 -5.40 12.19 -5.49
C SER A 48 -4.23 12.20 -6.46
N THR A 49 -4.28 13.08 -7.46
CA THR A 49 -3.17 13.30 -8.40
C THR A 49 -1.91 13.81 -7.72
N ALA A 50 -2.04 14.59 -6.65
CA ALA A 50 -0.90 15.06 -5.85
C ALA A 50 -0.18 13.88 -5.18
N VAL A 51 -0.93 12.95 -4.59
CA VAL A 51 -0.34 11.75 -3.96
C VAL A 51 0.22 10.79 -5.00
N GLN A 52 -0.46 10.63 -6.13
CA GLN A 52 0.07 9.84 -7.25
C GLN A 52 1.39 10.43 -7.77
N ALA A 53 1.53 11.75 -7.88
CA ALA A 53 2.79 12.38 -8.27
C ALA A 53 3.92 12.12 -7.27
N LEU A 54 3.62 12.21 -5.96
CA LEU A 54 4.57 11.87 -4.90
C LEU A 54 5.02 10.40 -4.99
N LEU A 55 4.09 9.49 -5.28
CA LEU A 55 4.38 8.07 -5.40
C LEU A 55 5.10 7.71 -6.70
N ALA A 56 4.83 8.43 -7.80
CA ALA A 56 5.56 8.26 -9.06
C ALA A 56 7.05 8.60 -8.89
N ASP A 57 7.37 9.61 -8.08
CA ASP A 57 8.76 9.95 -7.72
C ASP A 57 9.37 8.98 -6.67
N TYR A 58 8.59 8.56 -5.66
CA TYR A 58 9.10 7.73 -4.57
C TYR A 58 9.26 6.25 -4.94
N PHE A 59 8.34 5.68 -5.72
CA PHE A 59 8.30 4.24 -6.00
C PHE A 59 9.58 3.73 -6.71
N PRO A 60 10.13 4.40 -7.74
CA PRO A 60 11.39 3.97 -8.37
C PRO A 60 12.56 3.84 -7.38
N LYS A 61 12.59 4.67 -6.33
CA LYS A 61 13.62 4.67 -5.26
C LYS A 61 13.53 3.43 -4.35
N THR A 62 12.48 2.63 -4.50
CA THR A 62 12.29 1.35 -3.80
C THR A 62 12.88 0.16 -4.53
N LYS A 63 13.34 0.32 -5.77
CA LYS A 63 13.96 -0.77 -6.55
C LYS A 63 15.19 -1.31 -5.83
N LYS A 64 15.31 -2.63 -5.73
CA LYS A 64 16.44 -3.32 -5.07
C LYS A 64 17.69 -3.27 -5.99
N PRO A 65 18.90 -3.01 -5.46
CA PRO A 65 19.18 -2.57 -4.09
C PRO A 65 18.78 -1.10 -3.90
N GLY A 66 17.91 -0.85 -2.93
CA GLY A 66 17.39 0.48 -2.60
C GLY A 66 17.01 0.55 -1.13
N ARG A 67 16.85 1.76 -0.60
CA ARG A 67 16.58 1.98 0.84
C ARG A 67 15.13 2.33 1.14
N LYS A 68 14.41 2.89 0.17
CA LYS A 68 13.03 3.29 0.36
C LYS A 68 12.14 2.07 0.36
N VAL A 69 11.17 2.04 1.27
CA VAL A 69 10.22 0.93 1.45
C VAL A 69 8.79 1.46 1.29
N ILE A 70 7.94 0.66 0.65
CA ILE A 70 6.48 0.88 0.63
C ILE A 70 5.79 -0.34 1.23
N SER A 71 4.77 -0.10 2.06
CA SER A 71 3.81 -1.11 2.46
C SER A 71 2.39 -0.64 2.17
N ALA A 72 1.52 -1.52 1.68
CA ALA A 72 0.13 -1.17 1.37
C ALA A 72 -0.84 -2.31 1.73
N ILE A 73 -2.04 -1.99 2.22
CA ILE A 73 -3.00 -3.01 2.67
C ILE A 73 -4.43 -2.74 2.19
N CYS A 74 -5.20 -3.80 1.95
CA CYS A 74 -6.63 -3.74 1.64
C CYS A 74 -6.91 -3.00 0.32
N HIS A 75 -7.44 -1.77 0.38
CA HIS A 75 -7.65 -0.91 -0.79
C HIS A 75 -6.44 -0.02 -1.09
N GLY A 76 -5.50 0.13 -0.15
CA GLY A 76 -4.31 0.97 -0.32
C GLY A 76 -3.50 0.68 -1.59
N PRO A 77 -3.30 -0.59 -1.99
CA PRO A 77 -2.62 -0.91 -3.25
C PRO A 77 -3.26 -0.30 -4.51
N LEU A 78 -4.55 0.07 -4.49
CA LEU A 78 -5.19 0.74 -5.63
C LEU A 78 -4.57 2.10 -5.94
N LEU A 79 -4.09 2.82 -4.93
CA LEU A 79 -3.41 4.09 -5.15
C LEU A 79 -2.13 3.88 -5.98
N LEU A 80 -1.36 2.85 -5.65
CA LEU A 80 -0.15 2.48 -6.43
C LEU A 80 -0.54 1.99 -7.83
N CYS A 81 -1.59 1.18 -7.93
CA CYS A 81 -2.15 0.71 -9.20
C CYS A 81 -2.53 1.88 -10.13
N ASN A 82 -3.20 2.90 -9.59
CA ASN A 82 -3.65 4.07 -10.35
C ASN A 82 -2.53 5.07 -10.67
N THR A 83 -1.43 5.04 -9.91
CA THR A 83 -0.27 5.89 -10.14
C THR A 83 0.49 5.44 -11.40
N LYS A 84 0.77 6.39 -12.30
CA LYS A 84 1.51 6.15 -13.54
C LYS A 84 3.00 6.44 -13.37
N GLY A 85 3.84 5.54 -13.89
CA GLY A 85 5.27 5.77 -14.04
C GLY A 85 5.59 6.51 -15.34
N ASP A 86 6.89 6.76 -15.56
CA ASP A 86 7.40 7.47 -16.75
C ASP A 86 7.06 6.77 -18.08
N ASP A 87 6.85 5.45 -18.04
CA ASP A 87 6.47 4.63 -19.19
C ASP A 87 4.94 4.62 -19.48
N GLY A 88 4.16 5.37 -18.69
CA GLY A 88 2.70 5.44 -18.78
C GLY A 88 1.96 4.21 -18.21
N ASN A 89 2.68 3.19 -17.74
CA ASN A 89 2.10 2.04 -17.06
C ASN A 89 1.89 2.34 -15.56
N SER A 90 1.18 1.46 -14.86
CA SER A 90 1.15 1.51 -13.40
C SER A 90 2.56 1.37 -12.84
N ILE A 91 2.88 2.06 -11.75
CA ILE A 91 4.15 1.82 -11.03
C ILE A 91 4.24 0.36 -10.50
N LEU A 92 3.11 -0.34 -10.38
CA LEU A 92 3.08 -1.77 -10.04
C LEU A 92 3.22 -2.71 -11.24
N TYR A 93 3.43 -2.21 -12.46
CA TYR A 93 3.37 -3.02 -13.69
C TYR A 93 4.27 -4.27 -13.64
N HIS A 94 5.46 -4.15 -13.07
CA HIS A 94 6.41 -5.26 -12.92
C HIS A 94 6.36 -5.97 -11.56
N CYS A 95 5.52 -5.51 -10.63
CA CYS A 95 5.50 -6.01 -9.27
C CYS A 95 4.59 -7.22 -9.09
N THR A 96 4.99 -8.13 -8.20
CA THR A 96 4.11 -9.10 -7.56
C THR A 96 3.40 -8.43 -6.39
N THR A 97 2.08 -8.57 -6.30
CA THR A 97 1.28 -7.82 -5.31
C THR A 97 0.04 -8.58 -4.85
N THR A 98 -0.55 -8.13 -3.75
CA THR A 98 -1.89 -8.53 -3.30
C THR A 98 -2.68 -7.30 -2.84
N ALA A 99 -3.99 -7.45 -2.75
CA ALA A 99 -4.91 -6.43 -2.25
C ALA A 99 -6.17 -7.16 -1.75
N LEU A 100 -7.22 -6.42 -1.37
CA LEU A 100 -8.50 -7.02 -0.96
C LEU A 100 -9.06 -7.93 -2.08
N PRO A 101 -9.23 -9.25 -1.83
CA PRO A 101 -9.84 -10.15 -2.79
C PRO A 101 -11.29 -9.77 -3.11
N ALA A 102 -11.69 -9.93 -4.37
CA ALA A 102 -13.04 -9.60 -4.83
C ALA A 102 -14.15 -10.35 -4.05
N PHE A 103 -13.84 -11.56 -3.56
CA PHE A 103 -14.73 -12.36 -2.73
C PHE A 103 -15.09 -11.65 -1.42
N PHE A 104 -14.12 -11.07 -0.72
CA PHE A 104 -14.35 -10.37 0.54
C PHE A 104 -15.08 -9.04 0.33
N GLU A 105 -14.75 -8.32 -0.75
CA GLU A 105 -15.46 -7.09 -1.12
C GLU A 105 -16.94 -7.38 -1.45
N SER A 106 -17.20 -8.46 -2.19
CA SER A 106 -18.55 -8.85 -2.59
C SER A 106 -19.38 -9.39 -1.41
N SER A 107 -18.77 -10.17 -0.51
CA SER A 107 -19.47 -10.72 0.65
C SER A 107 -19.81 -9.65 1.68
N ALA A 108 -18.90 -8.70 1.92
CA ALA A 108 -19.17 -7.56 2.79
C ALA A 108 -20.28 -6.66 2.23
N TYR A 109 -20.23 -6.36 0.93
CA TYR A 109 -21.28 -5.60 0.25
C TYR A 109 -22.64 -6.32 0.30
N GLN A 110 -22.71 -7.58 -0.11
CA GLN A 110 -23.98 -8.33 -0.10
C GLN A 110 -24.56 -8.49 1.31
N GLY A 111 -23.71 -8.72 2.32
CA GLY A 111 -24.14 -8.91 3.71
C GLY A 111 -24.65 -7.64 4.39
N THR A 112 -24.32 -6.46 3.87
CA THR A 112 -24.64 -5.18 4.53
C THR A 112 -25.47 -4.24 3.67
N ARG A 113 -25.66 -4.54 2.37
CA ARG A 113 -26.36 -3.68 1.41
C ARG A 113 -27.76 -3.25 1.85
N LEU A 114 -28.49 -4.11 2.56
CA LEU A 114 -29.85 -3.81 3.04
C LEU A 114 -29.88 -2.77 4.17
N PHE A 115 -28.75 -2.54 4.85
CA PHE A 115 -28.63 -1.63 5.99
C PHE A 115 -27.70 -0.44 5.71
N LEU A 116 -26.66 -0.65 4.90
CA LEU A 116 -25.60 0.33 4.63
C LEU A 116 -25.49 0.68 3.13
N GLY A 117 -26.41 0.23 2.29
CA GLY A 117 -26.45 0.58 0.87
C GLY A 117 -25.19 0.12 0.11
N ASP A 118 -24.48 1.06 -0.52
CA ASP A 118 -23.23 0.82 -1.25
C ASP A 118 -21.96 1.07 -0.44
N TYR A 119 -22.06 1.20 0.88
CA TYR A 119 -20.95 1.56 1.77
C TYR A 119 -19.68 0.68 1.68
N TYR A 120 -19.81 -0.59 1.30
CA TYR A 120 -18.65 -1.49 1.12
C TYR A 120 -18.06 -1.48 -0.29
N LYS A 121 -18.59 -0.62 -1.17
CA LYS A 121 -18.08 -0.39 -2.51
C LYS A 121 -17.51 1.03 -2.57
N THR A 122 -16.18 1.14 -2.51
CA THR A 122 -15.45 2.41 -2.57
C THR A 122 -15.93 3.30 -3.73
N TYR A 123 -16.18 2.72 -4.92
CA TYR A 123 -16.67 3.43 -6.10
C TYR A 123 -18.15 3.17 -6.44
N GLY A 124 -18.93 2.65 -5.49
CA GLY A 124 -20.35 2.38 -5.65
C GLY A 124 -20.70 1.06 -6.35
N ALA A 125 -22.00 0.75 -6.37
CA ALA A 125 -22.50 -0.49 -6.95
C ALA A 125 -22.23 -0.57 -8.46
N GLY A 126 -21.68 -1.70 -8.92
CA GLY A 126 -21.31 -1.91 -10.33
C GLY A 126 -19.90 -1.45 -10.69
N SER A 127 -19.16 -0.86 -9.75
CA SER A 127 -17.74 -0.61 -9.93
C SER A 127 -16.95 -1.91 -10.02
N GLU A 128 -15.82 -1.84 -10.72
CA GLU A 128 -14.83 -2.90 -10.73
C GLU A 128 -14.35 -3.19 -9.29
N SER A 129 -14.03 -4.46 -9.02
CA SER A 129 -13.44 -4.87 -7.74
C SER A 129 -11.98 -4.47 -7.66
N VAL A 130 -11.47 -4.33 -6.44
CA VAL A 130 -10.05 -4.06 -6.18
C VAL A 130 -9.16 -5.03 -6.97
N GLU A 131 -9.41 -6.33 -6.82
CA GLU A 131 -8.66 -7.38 -7.49
C GLU A 131 -8.71 -7.27 -9.02
N ALA A 132 -9.86 -6.94 -9.61
CA ALA A 132 -9.98 -6.82 -11.06
C ALA A 132 -9.17 -5.63 -11.61
N SER A 133 -9.20 -4.48 -10.94
CA SER A 133 -8.37 -3.33 -11.32
C SER A 133 -6.88 -3.64 -11.19
N MET A 134 -6.47 -4.27 -10.08
CA MET A 134 -5.07 -4.64 -9.86
C MET A 134 -4.57 -5.64 -10.92
N ARG A 135 -5.37 -6.64 -11.30
CA ARG A 135 -5.00 -7.62 -12.33
C ARG A 135 -4.82 -7.01 -13.72
N LYS A 136 -5.50 -5.91 -14.03
CA LYS A 136 -5.35 -5.17 -15.29
C LYS A 136 -4.13 -4.25 -15.31
N ALA A 137 -3.68 -3.81 -14.13
CA ALA A 137 -2.60 -2.85 -13.99
C ALA A 137 -1.19 -3.48 -13.98
N VAL A 138 -1.08 -4.76 -13.63
CA VAL A 138 0.16 -5.54 -13.70
C VAL A 138 0.38 -6.10 -15.11
N LYS A 139 1.64 -6.35 -15.49
CA LYS A 139 2.03 -6.87 -16.80
C LYS A 139 1.43 -8.24 -17.10
N ASP A 140 1.44 -9.13 -16.10
CA ASP A 140 0.82 -10.45 -16.15
C ASP A 140 -0.17 -10.58 -14.98
N PRO A 141 -1.46 -10.92 -15.22
CA PRO A 141 -2.45 -11.08 -14.16
C PRO A 141 -2.06 -12.06 -13.05
N SER A 142 -1.14 -13.00 -13.30
CA SER A 142 -0.61 -13.93 -12.30
C SER A 142 0.32 -13.29 -11.27
N GLN A 143 0.80 -12.06 -11.52
CA GLN A 143 1.54 -11.25 -10.55
C GLN A 143 0.63 -10.81 -9.38
N PHE A 144 -0.68 -10.72 -9.58
CA PHE A 144 -1.62 -10.55 -8.48
C PHE A 144 -1.85 -11.88 -7.76
N LYS A 145 -1.43 -11.97 -6.51
CA LYS A 145 -1.61 -13.13 -5.64
C LYS A 145 -2.85 -12.92 -4.76
N SER A 146 -3.71 -13.93 -4.70
CA SER A 146 -4.95 -13.90 -3.91
C SER A 146 -5.02 -15.13 -3.01
N SER A 147 -5.65 -14.98 -1.85
CA SER A 147 -5.94 -16.06 -0.92
C SER A 147 -7.23 -15.76 -0.17
N TRP A 148 -8.08 -16.76 0.02
CA TRP A 148 -9.37 -16.61 0.69
C TRP A 148 -9.38 -17.17 2.11
N ILE A 149 -8.24 -17.63 2.62
CA ILE A 149 -8.14 -18.19 3.98
C ILE A 149 -8.02 -17.02 4.97
N PRO A 150 -9.04 -16.77 5.83
CA PRO A 150 -9.05 -15.55 6.64
C PRO A 150 -8.24 -15.68 7.94
N HIS A 151 -8.03 -16.92 8.44
CA HIS A 151 -7.33 -17.19 9.69
C HIS A 151 -5.82 -17.38 9.53
N LYS A 152 -5.31 -17.29 8.29
CA LYS A 152 -3.88 -17.37 7.99
C LYS A 152 -3.44 -16.05 7.37
N PRO A 153 -2.46 -15.35 7.96
CA PRO A 153 -1.90 -14.15 7.35
C PRO A 153 -1.40 -14.41 5.93
N PHE A 154 -1.68 -13.49 5.03
CA PHE A 154 -1.20 -13.53 3.65
C PHE A 154 -0.66 -12.16 3.26
N VAL A 155 0.66 -12.09 3.19
CA VAL A 155 1.42 -10.90 2.87
C VAL A 155 2.35 -11.25 1.72
N VAL A 156 2.44 -10.35 0.75
CA VAL A 156 3.28 -10.49 -0.45
C VAL A 156 4.39 -9.47 -0.37
N GLU A 157 5.63 -9.92 -0.44
CA GLU A 157 6.79 -9.07 -0.70
C GLU A 157 7.17 -9.20 -2.18
N ASP A 158 7.42 -8.08 -2.84
CA ASP A 158 7.93 -8.06 -4.19
C ASP A 158 9.42 -8.43 -4.26
N THR A 159 9.81 -9.07 -5.35
CA THR A 159 11.19 -9.55 -5.54
C THR A 159 12.14 -8.47 -6.07
N GLU A 160 11.64 -7.49 -6.83
CA GLU A 160 12.45 -6.45 -7.48
C GLU A 160 12.43 -5.12 -6.72
N TYR A 161 11.36 -4.84 -5.98
CA TYR A 161 11.14 -3.61 -5.22
C TYR A 161 10.98 -3.92 -3.73
N ASN A 162 11.37 -2.98 -2.87
CA ASN A 162 11.10 -3.03 -1.44
C ASN A 162 9.63 -2.69 -1.16
N TYR A 163 8.74 -3.51 -1.70
CA TYR A 163 7.30 -3.33 -1.67
C TYR A 163 6.64 -4.52 -1.00
N ILE A 164 5.83 -4.24 0.03
CA ILE A 164 5.06 -5.24 0.76
C ILE A 164 3.57 -4.91 0.63
N SER A 165 2.75 -5.93 0.36
CA SER A 165 1.30 -5.77 0.26
C SER A 165 0.52 -6.84 1.02
N ALA A 166 -0.68 -6.50 1.48
CA ALA A 166 -1.52 -7.37 2.29
C ALA A 166 -3.01 -7.21 1.96
N ARG A 167 -3.82 -8.25 2.24
CA ARG A 167 -5.19 -8.32 1.73
C ARG A 167 -6.20 -7.51 2.54
N PHE A 168 -6.20 -7.61 3.87
CA PHE A 168 -7.24 -7.01 4.74
C PHE A 168 -6.78 -7.01 6.23
N PRO A 169 -7.51 -6.39 7.17
CA PRO A 169 -7.01 -6.09 8.53
C PRO A 169 -6.32 -7.22 9.32
N PRO A 170 -6.75 -8.49 9.27
CA PRO A 170 -6.05 -9.59 9.95
C PRO A 170 -4.62 -9.85 9.46
N ASP A 171 -4.26 -9.39 8.26
CA ASP A 171 -2.89 -9.49 7.75
C ASP A 171 -1.97 -8.37 8.28
N ALA A 172 -2.52 -7.34 8.94
CA ALA A 172 -1.78 -6.12 9.30
C ALA A 172 -0.60 -6.38 10.26
N ALA A 173 -0.78 -7.26 11.24
CA ALA A 173 0.29 -7.59 12.20
C ALA A 173 1.49 -8.24 11.49
N LYS A 174 1.23 -9.21 10.59
CA LYS A 174 2.29 -9.88 9.83
C LYS A 174 2.95 -8.94 8.83
N MET A 175 2.16 -8.08 8.18
CA MET A 175 2.67 -7.08 7.25
C MET A 175 3.61 -6.10 7.97
N ALA A 176 3.22 -5.58 9.13
CA ALA A 176 4.05 -4.67 9.93
C ALA A 176 5.38 -5.33 10.34
N GLU A 177 5.35 -6.58 10.80
CA GLU A 177 6.54 -7.37 11.11
C GLU A 177 7.48 -7.48 9.89
N MET A 178 6.93 -7.85 8.73
CA MET A 178 7.72 -7.97 7.49
C MET A 178 8.30 -6.62 7.05
N THR A 179 7.52 -5.53 7.15
CA THR A 179 7.98 -4.19 6.79
C THR A 179 9.12 -3.74 7.68
N VAL A 180 9.02 -3.90 9.00
CA VAL A 180 10.12 -3.53 9.93
C VAL A 180 11.38 -4.35 9.66
N ASN A 181 11.24 -5.67 9.41
CA ASN A 181 12.38 -6.52 9.07
C ASN A 181 13.05 -6.09 7.76
N LEU A 182 12.26 -5.76 6.74
CA LEU A 182 12.79 -5.26 5.46
C LEU A 182 13.51 -3.93 5.65
N VAL A 183 12.98 -3.01 6.47
CA VAL A 183 13.63 -1.72 6.78
C VAL A 183 14.99 -1.93 7.43
N HIS A 184 15.08 -2.80 8.43
CA HIS A 184 16.36 -3.12 9.07
C HIS A 184 17.34 -3.75 8.08
N LEU A 185 16.87 -4.64 7.21
CA LEU A 185 17.70 -5.25 6.16
C LEU A 185 18.27 -4.20 5.21
N VAL A 186 17.42 -3.31 4.68
CA VAL A 186 17.85 -2.30 3.70
C VAL A 186 18.69 -1.18 4.31
N GLN A 187 18.53 -0.91 5.61
CA GLN A 187 19.38 0.02 6.36
C GLN A 187 20.73 -0.60 6.73
N GLY A 188 20.79 -1.91 6.96
CA GLY A 188 22.00 -2.67 7.27
C GLY A 188 23.08 -2.58 6.20
N PHE A 189 22.70 -2.43 4.93
CA PHE A 189 23.64 -2.19 3.82
C PHE A 189 24.49 -0.91 3.97
N LYS A 190 24.13 0.00 4.89
CA LYS A 190 24.96 1.18 5.21
C LYS A 190 26.32 0.80 5.81
N GLY A 191 26.43 -0.35 6.49
CA GLY A 191 27.65 -0.73 7.21
C GLY A 191 28.76 -1.33 6.35
N GLU A 192 28.42 -1.90 5.19
CA GLU A 192 29.40 -2.61 4.35
C GLU A 192 30.05 -1.67 3.32
N ASP A 193 29.29 -0.79 2.66
CA ASP A 193 29.82 0.13 1.64
C ASP A 193 30.71 1.25 2.21
N GLU A 194 30.51 1.69 3.46
CA GLU A 194 31.39 2.68 4.11
C GLU A 194 32.70 2.07 4.65
N SER A 195 32.82 0.74 4.70
CA SER A 195 33.99 0.03 5.25
C SER A 195 35.10 -0.29 4.24
N VAL A 196 34.85 -0.09 2.95
CA VAL A 196 35.80 -0.38 1.86
C VAL A 196 36.50 0.91 1.36
N GLY A 197 36.24 2.05 2.02
CA GLY A 197 36.73 3.37 1.64
C GLY A 197 37.83 3.96 2.52
N LEU A 198 38.69 3.14 3.15
CA LEU A 198 39.89 3.57 3.88
C LEU A 198 41.12 2.77 3.48
#